data_AF-A0A2H3EGV5-F1
#
_entry.id   AF-A0A2H3EGV5-F1
#
_cell.length_a   1.000
_cell.length_b   1.000
_cell.length_c   1.000
_cell.angle_alpha   90.00
_cell.angle_beta   90.00
_cell.angle_gamma   90.00
#
_symmetry.space_group_name_H-M   'P 1'
#
loop_
_entity.id
_entity.type
_entity.pdbx_description
1 polymer ?
#
loop_
_entity_poly.entity_id
_entity_poly.type
_entity_poly.pdbx_seq_one_letter_code
_entity_poly.pdbx_strand_id
1 'polypeptide(L)'
;METWKTYVAAPQFSAFFAETLKLFAQKLMPEKPAEHIPARLLSFGCGRYCTDCTLIKEFFTANTPFHSVTATAAVRTHVETQLTAVSASKYGVKWETSKYRRPYTLKIQKPESMVVHGKYKQGLQMLAALGDLTVQRQILGADFDSVYEVITGTRAPSPELSVVPAVTTSQEKT
;
A
#
# COMPACT_ATOMS: atom_id res chain seq x y z
N MET A 1 27.27 -5.59 15.50
CA MET A 1 27.29 -4.94 14.17
C MET A 1 26.73 -5.93 13.17
N GLU A 2 25.56 -5.62 12.61
CA GLU A 2 24.88 -6.50 11.66
C GLU A 2 25.60 -6.51 10.31
N THR A 3 26.33 -7.59 10.04
CA THR A 3 27.21 -7.78 8.87
C THR A 3 26.50 -7.65 7.52
N TRP A 4 25.18 -7.83 7.47
CA TRP A 4 24.38 -7.75 6.24
C TRP A 4 24.32 -6.34 5.64
N LYS A 5 24.39 -5.28 6.46
CA LYS A 5 24.32 -3.89 5.97
C LYS A 5 25.51 -3.54 5.06
N THR A 6 26.68 -4.11 5.36
CA THR A 6 27.89 -3.95 4.54
C THR A 6 27.77 -4.65 3.18
N TYR A 7 27.04 -5.77 3.11
CA TYR A 7 26.78 -6.47 1.84
C TYR A 7 25.75 -5.74 0.97
N VAL A 8 24.73 -5.14 1.58
CA VAL A 8 23.72 -4.36 0.86
C VAL A 8 24.30 -3.07 0.28
N ALA A 9 25.28 -2.47 0.96
CA ALA A 9 26.03 -1.32 0.46
C ALA A 9 27.03 -1.68 -0.66
N ALA A 10 27.23 -2.96 -0.98
CA ALA A 10 28.08 -3.35 -2.10
C ALA A 10 27.47 -2.85 -3.43
N PRO A 11 28.27 -2.48 -4.44
CA PRO A 11 27.80 -1.82 -5.66
C PRO A 11 26.66 -2.54 -6.39
N GLN A 12 26.73 -3.87 -6.46
CA GLN A 12 25.72 -4.68 -7.16
C GLN A 12 24.37 -4.73 -6.43
N PHE A 13 24.38 -4.74 -5.10
CA PHE A 13 23.14 -4.79 -4.30
C PHE A 13 22.53 -3.40 -4.18
N SER A 14 23.36 -2.38 -3.92
CA SER A 14 22.91 -0.99 -3.86
C SER A 14 22.23 -0.54 -5.16
N ALA A 15 22.83 -0.85 -6.32
CA ALA A 15 22.22 -0.55 -7.62
C ALA A 15 20.87 -1.26 -7.83
N PHE A 16 20.77 -2.53 -7.44
CA PHE A 16 19.50 -3.27 -7.52
C PHE A 16 18.41 -2.64 -6.64
N PHE A 17 18.73 -2.29 -5.39
CA PHE A 17 17.78 -1.64 -4.49
C PHE A 17 17.38 -0.24 -4.97
N ALA A 18 18.33 0.54 -5.46
CA ALA A 18 18.09 1.87 -6.02
C ALA A 18 17.12 1.81 -7.20
N GLU A 19 17.40 0.96 -8.20
CA GLU A 19 16.52 0.79 -9.36
C GLU A 19 15.13 0.27 -8.96
N THR A 20 15.07 -0.69 -8.03
CA THR A 20 13.79 -1.23 -7.55
C THR A 20 12.94 -0.15 -6.88
N LEU A 21 13.53 0.66 -6.00
CA LEU A 21 12.81 1.73 -5.29
C LEU A 21 12.47 2.90 -6.22
N LYS A 22 13.34 3.20 -7.19
CA LYS A 22 13.06 4.18 -8.24
C LYS A 22 11.87 3.76 -9.08
N LEU A 23 11.83 2.52 -9.56
CA LEU A 23 10.68 1.97 -10.29
C LEU A 23 9.42 1.95 -9.43
N PHE A 24 9.53 1.58 -8.15
CA PHE A 24 8.42 1.62 -7.22
C PHE A 24 7.86 3.04 -7.06
N ALA A 25 8.73 4.02 -6.80
CA ALA A 25 8.35 5.42 -6.67
C ALA A 25 7.73 5.97 -7.96
N GLN A 26 8.29 5.66 -9.13
CA GLN A 26 7.83 6.23 -10.39
C GLN A 26 6.57 5.55 -10.95
N LYS A 27 6.41 4.24 -10.76
CA LYS A 27 5.38 3.45 -11.47
C LYS A 27 4.27 2.94 -10.56
N LEU A 28 4.54 2.78 -9.26
CA LEU A 28 3.61 2.09 -8.35
C LEU A 28 3.07 3.02 -7.25
N MET A 29 3.76 4.11 -6.93
CA MET A 29 3.24 5.12 -6.02
C MET A 29 2.20 5.96 -6.74
N PRO A 30 0.93 5.97 -6.28
CA PRO A 30 -0.09 6.88 -6.78
C PRO A 30 0.13 8.28 -6.17
N GLU A 31 -0.71 9.25 -6.53
CA GLU A 31 -0.74 10.55 -5.86
C GLU A 31 -1.16 10.42 -4.38
N LYS A 32 -0.60 11.27 -3.52
CA LYS A 32 -0.88 11.22 -2.08
C LYS A 32 -2.31 11.66 -1.81
N PRO A 33 -3.11 10.86 -1.10
CA PRO A 33 -4.47 11.22 -0.76
C PRO A 33 -4.43 12.36 0.26
N ALA A 34 -5.13 13.45 -0.05
CA ALA A 34 -5.22 14.62 0.82
C ALA A 34 -5.94 14.30 2.15
N GLU A 35 -6.92 13.40 2.10
CA GLU A 35 -7.71 13.01 3.26
C GLU A 35 -6.99 11.94 4.06
N HIS A 36 -6.89 12.06 5.38
CA HIS A 36 -6.34 11.01 6.25
C HIS A 36 -7.36 9.90 6.53
N ILE A 37 -6.87 8.70 6.90
CA ILE A 37 -7.73 7.65 7.46
C ILE A 37 -8.35 8.16 8.77
N PRO A 38 -9.70 8.17 8.90
CA PRO A 38 -10.37 8.65 10.09
C PRO A 38 -9.96 7.89 11.36
N ALA A 39 -9.69 8.61 12.44
CA ALA A 39 -9.31 8.02 13.74
C ALA A 39 -10.34 7.00 14.27
N ARG A 40 -11.64 7.19 13.97
CA ARG A 40 -12.71 6.23 14.32
C ARG A 40 -12.51 4.85 13.70
N LEU A 41 -11.99 4.77 12.48
CA LEU A 41 -11.66 3.49 11.84
C LEU A 41 -10.41 2.86 12.46
N LEU A 42 -9.45 3.69 12.91
CA LEU A 42 -8.26 3.21 13.62
C LEU A 42 -8.59 2.71 15.05
N SER A 43 -9.71 3.15 15.63
CA SER A 43 -10.26 2.61 16.87
C SER A 43 -11.22 1.43 16.65
N PHE A 44 -11.28 0.83 15.46
CA PHE A 44 -12.22 -0.24 15.15
C PHE A 44 -12.09 -1.45 16.09
N GLY A 45 -13.26 -1.98 16.48
CA GLY A 45 -13.41 -3.28 17.11
C GLY A 45 -13.34 -3.29 18.63
N CYS A 46 -13.44 -4.50 19.20
CA CYS A 46 -13.52 -4.73 20.64
C CYS A 46 -12.15 -4.81 21.34
N GLY A 47 -11.10 -4.26 20.72
CA GLY A 47 -9.72 -4.40 21.19
C GLY A 47 -9.09 -5.75 20.82
N ARG A 48 -7.95 -6.07 21.45
CA ARG A 48 -7.04 -7.16 21.04
C ARG A 48 -7.57 -8.59 21.22
N TYR A 49 -8.70 -8.77 21.89
CA TYR A 49 -9.24 -10.10 22.22
C TYR A 49 -10.18 -10.64 21.14
N CYS A 50 -10.56 -9.81 20.17
CA CYS A 50 -11.34 -10.24 19.01
C CYS A 50 -10.44 -10.26 17.77
N THR A 51 -10.14 -11.47 17.28
CA THR A 51 -9.25 -11.68 16.14
C THR A 51 -9.81 -11.04 14.87
N ASP A 52 -11.10 -11.24 14.56
CA ASP A 52 -11.73 -10.64 13.37
C ASP A 52 -11.66 -9.11 13.42
N CYS A 53 -11.90 -8.52 14.60
CA CYS A 53 -11.79 -7.08 14.79
C CYS A 53 -10.36 -6.56 14.55
N THR A 54 -9.37 -7.31 15.03
CA THR A 54 -7.96 -6.94 14.89
C THR A 54 -7.53 -6.99 13.42
N LEU A 55 -7.91 -8.04 12.70
CA LEU A 55 -7.61 -8.17 11.26
C LEU A 55 -8.28 -7.08 10.43
N ILE A 56 -9.52 -6.71 10.75
CA ILE A 56 -10.23 -5.62 10.05
C ILE A 56 -9.62 -4.26 10.37
N LYS A 57 -9.20 -4.04 11.62
CA LYS A 57 -8.49 -2.82 12.01
C LYS A 57 -7.18 -2.66 11.23
N GLU A 58 -6.40 -3.74 11.09
CA GLU A 58 -5.20 -3.76 10.26
C GLU A 58 -5.51 -3.50 8.79
N PHE A 59 -6.59 -4.13 8.27
CA PHE A 59 -7.07 -3.95 6.91
C PHE A 59 -7.33 -2.49 6.54
N PHE A 60 -7.86 -1.66 7.44
CA PHE A 60 -8.07 -0.24 7.13
C PHE A 60 -6.77 0.51 6.77
N THR A 61 -5.62 0.04 7.27
CA THR A 61 -4.30 0.63 6.97
C THR A 61 -3.48 -0.15 5.94
N ALA A 62 -3.99 -1.30 5.48
CA ALA A 62 -3.32 -2.12 4.47
C ALA A 62 -3.47 -1.52 3.06
N ASN A 63 -2.74 -2.03 2.07
CA ASN A 63 -2.88 -1.62 0.66
C ASN A 63 -3.92 -2.47 -0.12
N THR A 64 -4.65 -3.36 0.55
CA THR A 64 -5.64 -4.25 -0.09
C THR A 64 -7.03 -3.62 -0.11
N PRO A 65 -7.80 -3.72 -1.22
CA PRO A 65 -9.12 -3.09 -1.32
C PRO A 65 -10.24 -3.86 -0.62
N PHE A 66 -10.07 -5.17 -0.42
CA PHE A 66 -11.09 -6.05 0.14
C PHE A 66 -10.57 -6.86 1.33
N HIS A 67 -11.47 -7.14 2.27
CA HIS A 67 -11.29 -8.12 3.34
C HIS A 67 -12.53 -9.01 3.41
N SER A 68 -12.33 -10.30 3.65
CA SER A 68 -13.41 -11.30 3.64
C SER A 68 -13.41 -12.08 4.94
N VAL A 69 -14.59 -12.18 5.57
CA VAL A 69 -14.82 -12.98 6.78
C VAL A 69 -15.80 -14.10 6.46
N THR A 70 -15.28 -15.31 6.31
CA THR A 70 -16.08 -16.53 6.08
C THR A 70 -16.32 -17.22 7.41
N ALA A 71 -17.50 -17.00 8.01
CA ALA A 71 -17.75 -17.38 9.41
C ALA A 71 -19.24 -17.68 9.68
N THR A 72 -19.59 -17.94 10.93
CA THR A 72 -21.00 -18.12 11.36
C THR A 72 -21.79 -16.80 11.28
N ALA A 73 -23.12 -16.87 11.38
CA ALA A 73 -23.95 -15.66 11.40
C ALA A 73 -23.60 -14.73 12.56
N ALA A 74 -23.38 -15.28 13.76
CA ALA A 74 -23.01 -14.49 14.94
C ALA A 74 -21.73 -13.67 14.73
N VAL A 75 -20.69 -14.27 14.15
CA VAL A 75 -19.42 -13.57 13.85
C VAL A 75 -19.62 -12.48 12.80
N ARG A 76 -20.37 -12.75 11.72
CA ARG A 76 -20.64 -11.71 10.71
C ARG A 76 -21.45 -10.55 11.29
N THR A 77 -22.52 -10.83 12.04
CA THR A 77 -23.34 -9.80 12.70
C THR A 77 -22.52 -8.98 13.69
N HIS A 78 -21.59 -9.61 14.42
CA HIS A 78 -20.66 -8.90 15.28
C HIS A 78 -19.82 -7.88 14.48
N VAL A 79 -19.19 -8.31 13.38
CA VAL A 79 -18.38 -7.44 12.53
C VAL A 79 -19.21 -6.30 11.92
N GLU A 80 -20.40 -6.60 11.39
CA GLU A 80 -21.31 -5.59 10.82
C GLU A 80 -21.73 -4.55 11.88
N THR A 81 -21.95 -4.99 13.12
CA THR A 81 -22.27 -4.10 14.26
C THR A 81 -21.10 -3.17 14.57
N GLN A 82 -19.86 -3.69 14.58
CA GLN A 82 -18.67 -2.86 14.79
C GLN A 82 -18.44 -1.85 13.65
N LEU A 83 -18.69 -2.26 12.39
CA LEU A 83 -18.60 -1.36 11.23
C LEU A 83 -19.61 -0.22 11.33
N THR A 84 -20.82 -0.54 11.79
CA THR A 84 -21.88 0.44 12.05
C THR A 84 -21.51 1.37 13.20
N ALA A 85 -20.96 0.85 14.30
CA ALA A 85 -20.59 1.62 15.48
C ALA A 85 -19.53 2.70 15.18
N VAL A 86 -18.57 2.41 14.30
CA VAL A 86 -17.58 3.41 13.86
C VAL A 86 -18.06 4.28 12.69
N SER A 87 -19.32 4.13 12.26
CA SER A 87 -19.90 4.82 11.10
C SER A 87 -19.08 4.61 9.81
N ALA A 88 -18.58 3.40 9.57
CA ALA A 88 -17.65 3.12 8.47
C ALA A 88 -18.20 3.53 7.09
N SER A 89 -19.52 3.41 6.89
CA SER A 89 -20.20 3.81 5.65
C SER A 89 -20.09 5.31 5.32
N LYS A 90 -20.00 6.18 6.33
CA LYS A 90 -19.78 7.63 6.12
C LYS A 90 -18.41 7.94 5.51
N TYR A 91 -17.48 6.99 5.61
CA TYR A 91 -16.13 7.07 5.07
C TYR A 91 -15.98 6.21 3.80
N GLY A 92 -17.09 5.85 3.15
CA GLY A 92 -17.09 5.10 1.89
C GLY A 92 -16.82 3.60 2.02
N VAL A 93 -16.70 3.07 3.23
CA VAL A 93 -16.55 1.62 3.46
C VAL A 93 -17.90 0.94 3.21
N LYS A 94 -17.89 -0.10 2.38
CA LYS A 94 -19.06 -0.91 2.03
C LYS A 94 -18.87 -2.32 2.54
N TRP A 95 -19.97 -2.99 2.89
CA TRP A 95 -19.93 -4.41 3.21
C TRP A 95 -21.21 -5.11 2.78
N GLU A 96 -21.06 -6.37 2.41
CA GLU A 96 -22.17 -7.23 1.98
C GLU A 96 -21.90 -8.68 2.34
N THR A 97 -22.96 -9.44 2.64
CA THR A 97 -22.85 -10.89 2.88
C THR A 97 -23.15 -11.65 1.58
N SER A 98 -22.15 -12.34 1.04
CA SER A 98 -22.29 -13.28 -0.07
C SER A 98 -22.81 -14.64 0.43
N LYS A 99 -23.91 -15.10 -0.19
CA LYS A 99 -24.63 -16.33 0.19
C LYS A 99 -24.33 -17.53 -0.73
N TYR A 100 -23.27 -17.47 -1.52
CA TYR A 100 -22.96 -18.48 -2.56
C TYR A 100 -22.64 -19.87 -1.99
N ARG A 101 -21.85 -19.96 -0.91
CA ARG A 101 -21.55 -21.22 -0.20
C ARG A 101 -21.62 -21.02 1.29
N ARG A 102 -21.91 -22.08 2.03
CA ARG A 102 -21.91 -22.08 3.50
C ARG A 102 -20.54 -22.55 4.03
N PRO A 103 -20.03 -21.96 5.13
CA PRO A 103 -20.54 -20.75 5.80
C PRO A 103 -20.48 -19.52 4.88
N TYR A 104 -21.46 -18.60 5.01
CA TYR A 104 -21.52 -17.38 4.18
C TYR A 104 -20.36 -16.44 4.49
N THR A 105 -20.00 -15.61 3.51
CA THR A 105 -18.85 -14.70 3.57
C THR A 105 -19.31 -13.25 3.65
N LEU A 106 -18.87 -12.51 4.68
CA LEU A 106 -18.98 -11.06 4.71
C LEU A 106 -17.79 -10.47 3.93
N LYS A 107 -18.07 -9.71 2.87
CA LYS A 107 -17.07 -8.99 2.09
C LYS A 107 -17.11 -7.52 2.47
N ILE A 108 -15.96 -6.97 2.83
CA ILE A 108 -15.77 -5.57 3.22
C ILE A 108 -14.89 -4.92 2.16
N GLN A 109 -15.30 -3.76 1.66
CA GLN A 109 -14.59 -2.96 0.67
C GLN A 109 -14.34 -1.57 1.23
N LYS A 110 -13.10 -1.09 1.13
CA LYS A 110 -12.75 0.30 1.47
C LYS A 110 -12.58 1.15 0.21
N PRO A 111 -12.74 2.48 0.29
CA PRO A 111 -12.53 3.36 -0.85
C PRO A 111 -11.06 3.38 -1.29
N GLU A 112 -10.82 3.75 -2.55
CA GLU A 112 -9.47 3.79 -3.13
C GLU A 112 -8.54 4.73 -2.35
N SER A 113 -9.05 5.84 -1.80
CA SER A 113 -8.24 6.74 -0.96
C SER A 113 -7.55 6.02 0.21
N MET A 114 -8.22 5.05 0.86
CA MET A 114 -7.64 4.24 1.93
C MET A 114 -6.66 3.18 1.41
N VAL A 115 -6.92 2.62 0.21
CA VAL A 115 -5.98 1.69 -0.47
C VAL A 115 -4.66 2.40 -0.71
N VAL A 116 -4.74 3.64 -1.20
CA VAL A 116 -3.58 4.48 -1.46
C VAL A 116 -2.78 4.76 -0.19
N HIS A 117 -3.42 5.10 0.94
CA HIS A 117 -2.72 5.25 2.23
C HIS A 117 -1.88 4.03 2.59
N GLY A 118 -2.43 2.83 2.37
CA GLY A 118 -1.70 1.59 2.59
C GLY A 118 -0.47 1.45 1.71
N LYS A 119 -0.53 1.89 0.44
CA LYS A 119 0.63 1.92 -0.46
C LYS A 119 1.72 2.86 0.04
N TYR A 120 1.35 4.05 0.54
CA TYR A 120 2.31 4.98 1.14
C TYR A 120 2.97 4.40 2.40
N LYS A 121 2.19 3.76 3.28
CA LYS A 121 2.73 3.05 4.44
C LYS A 121 3.74 1.96 4.03
N GLN A 122 3.42 1.20 2.98
CA GLN A 122 4.33 0.18 2.44
C GLN A 122 5.62 0.80 1.88
N GLY A 123 5.52 1.89 1.11
CA GLY A 123 6.70 2.60 0.61
C GLY A 123 7.62 3.07 1.74
N LEU A 124 7.06 3.64 2.80
CA LEU A 124 7.82 4.03 3.99
C LEU A 124 8.49 2.84 4.68
N GLN A 125 7.81 1.69 4.75
CA GLN A 125 8.39 0.46 5.28
C GLN A 125 9.55 -0.05 4.40
N MET A 126 9.44 0.06 3.07
CA MET A 126 10.52 -0.33 2.15
C MET A 126 11.76 0.57 2.33
N LEU A 127 11.58 1.88 2.47
CA LEU A 127 12.69 2.79 2.79
C LEU A 127 13.34 2.45 4.12
N ALA A 128 12.53 2.26 5.17
CA ALA A 128 13.04 1.91 6.50
C ALA A 128 13.78 0.56 6.51
N ALA A 129 13.40 -0.39 5.65
CA ALA A 129 14.06 -1.69 5.54
C ALA A 129 15.50 -1.60 4.98
N LEU A 130 15.84 -0.55 4.21
CA LEU A 130 17.21 -0.32 3.77
C LEU A 130 18.16 0.05 4.92
N GLY A 131 17.62 0.59 6.01
CA GLY A 131 18.39 1.08 7.15
C GLY A 131 18.06 2.53 7.49
N ASP A 132 18.95 3.17 8.23
CA ASP A 132 18.83 4.58 8.59
C ASP A 132 19.06 5.51 7.38
N LEU A 133 18.86 6.81 7.59
CA LEU A 133 18.97 7.82 6.54
C LEU A 133 20.34 7.84 5.85
N THR A 134 21.41 7.56 6.59
CA THR A 134 22.78 7.52 6.06
C THR A 134 22.94 6.34 5.10
N VAL A 135 22.47 5.16 5.50
CA VAL A 135 22.48 3.96 4.66
C VAL A 135 21.59 4.13 3.44
N GLN A 136 20.40 4.73 3.60
CA GLN A 136 19.50 5.02 2.48
C GLN A 136 20.16 5.95 1.45
N ARG A 137 20.81 7.03 1.89
CA ARG A 137 21.55 7.95 0.99
C ARG A 137 22.69 7.24 0.27
N GLN A 138 23.42 6.36 0.96
CA GLN A 138 24.51 5.60 0.36
C GLN A 138 23.99 4.62 -0.72
N ILE A 139 22.87 3.94 -0.45
CA ILE A 139 22.27 2.96 -1.38
C ILE A 139 21.65 3.65 -2.58
N LEU A 140 20.85 4.70 -2.36
CA LEU A 140 20.09 5.37 -3.42
C LEU A 140 20.92 6.39 -4.21
N GLY A 141 22.04 6.85 -3.65
CA GLY A 141 22.96 7.77 -4.33
C GLY A 141 22.26 9.01 -4.87
N ALA A 142 22.46 9.30 -6.16
CA ALA A 142 21.89 10.47 -6.83
C ALA A 142 20.35 10.46 -6.91
N ASP A 143 19.73 9.28 -6.85
CA ASP A 143 18.26 9.15 -6.92
C ASP A 143 17.59 9.34 -5.54
N PHE A 144 18.37 9.48 -4.46
CA PHE A 144 17.86 9.53 -3.08
C PHE A 144 16.75 10.56 -2.89
N ASP A 145 16.98 11.84 -3.20
CA ASP A 145 16.02 12.90 -2.91
C ASP A 145 14.71 12.69 -3.70
N SER A 146 14.81 12.32 -4.98
CA SER A 146 13.65 12.04 -5.84
C SER A 146 12.80 10.88 -5.30
N VAL A 147 13.42 9.75 -4.96
CA VAL A 147 12.74 8.57 -4.41
C VAL A 147 12.13 8.88 -3.03
N TYR A 148 12.90 9.54 -2.18
CA TYR A 148 12.49 9.88 -0.82
C TYR A 148 11.29 10.82 -0.81
N GLU A 149 11.30 11.86 -1.64
CA GLU A 149 10.20 12.82 -1.75
C GLU A 149 8.90 12.19 -2.26
N VAL A 150 8.99 11.28 -3.24
CA VAL A 150 7.81 10.57 -3.75
C VAL A 150 7.23 9.61 -2.71
N ILE A 151 8.08 8.86 -2.01
CA ILE A 151 7.63 7.88 -1.00
C ILE A 151 7.10 8.56 0.28
N THR A 152 7.72 9.66 0.71
CA THR A 152 7.18 10.50 1.80
C THR A 152 5.97 11.34 1.35
N GLY A 153 5.80 11.45 0.04
CA GLY A 153 4.71 12.16 -0.62
C GLY A 153 4.77 13.66 -0.40
N THR A 154 5.97 14.22 -0.38
CA THR A 154 6.23 15.66 -0.52
C THR A 154 6.30 16.08 -1.99
N ARG A 155 6.47 15.12 -2.91
CA ARG A 155 6.41 15.32 -4.36
C ARG A 155 5.47 14.30 -5.00
N ALA A 156 4.72 14.72 -6.00
CA ALA A 156 3.95 13.80 -6.83
C ALA A 156 4.90 12.91 -7.65
N PRO A 157 4.53 11.65 -7.93
CA PRO A 157 5.28 10.81 -8.87
C PRO A 157 5.47 11.56 -10.20
N SER A 158 6.71 11.72 -10.67
CA SER A 158 6.97 12.43 -11.92
C SER A 158 6.39 11.67 -13.10
N PRO A 159 5.48 12.26 -13.91
CA PRO A 159 5.05 11.64 -15.14
C PRO A 159 6.09 11.92 -16.22
N GLU A 160 7.11 11.08 -16.39
CA GLU A 160 8.07 11.27 -17.49
C GLU A 160 7.98 10.23 -18.61
N LEU A 161 7.52 10.78 -19.74
CA LEU A 161 7.75 10.47 -21.15
C LEU A 161 7.67 8.99 -21.55
N SER A 162 6.46 8.62 -21.98
CA SER A 162 6.27 7.57 -22.98
C SER A 162 6.99 8.00 -24.28
N VAL A 163 8.29 7.75 -24.35
CA VAL A 163 9.00 7.76 -25.63
C VAL A 163 8.60 6.46 -26.32
N VAL A 164 7.49 6.51 -27.05
CA VAL A 164 7.18 5.49 -28.05
C VAL A 164 8.28 5.61 -29.11
N PRO A 165 9.09 4.57 -29.37
CA PRO A 165 9.99 4.63 -30.52
C PRO A 165 9.14 4.70 -31.78
N ALA A 166 9.31 5.78 -32.55
CA ALA A 166 8.74 5.89 -33.88
C ALA A 166 9.28 4.72 -34.72
N VAL A 167 8.41 3.76 -35.05
CA VAL A 167 8.71 2.72 -36.01
C VAL A 167 8.79 3.38 -37.37
N THR A 168 10.02 3.65 -37.83
CA THR A 168 10.28 4.06 -39.21
C THR A 168 10.00 2.85 -40.10
N THR A 169 8.85 2.84 -40.78
CA THR A 169 8.56 1.86 -41.83
C THR A 169 9.34 2.26 -43.07
N SER A 170 10.53 1.69 -43.25
CA SER A 170 11.17 1.68 -44.57
C SER A 170 10.45 0.63 -45.42
N GLN A 171 9.67 1.08 -46.41
CA GLN A 171 9.19 0.22 -47.48
C GLN A 171 10.36 -0.17 -48.37
N GLU A 172 10.69 -1.45 -48.39
CA GLU A 172 11.60 -2.05 -49.37
C GLU A 172 10.80 -2.36 -50.64
N LYS A 173 11.32 -1.86 -51.76
CA LYS A 173 10.77 -1.99 -53.10
C LYS A 173 11.69 -2.92 -53.88
N THR A 174 11.30 -4.15 -54.16
CA THR A 174 11.47 -4.80 -55.48
C THR A 174 10.55 -5.99 -55.61
#